data_AF-A0A9E5Q3M1-F1
#
_entry.id   AF-A0A9E5Q3M1-F1
#
_cell.length_a   1.000
_cell.length_b   1.000
_cell.length_c   1.000
_cell.angle_alpha   90.00
_cell.angle_beta   90.00
_cell.angle_gamma   90.00
#
_symmetry.space_group_name_H-M   'P 1'
#
loop_
_entity.id
_entity.type
_entity.pdbx_description
1 polymer ?
#
loop_
_entity_poly.entity_id
_entity_poly.type
_entity_poly.pdbx_seq_one_letter_code
_entity_poly.pdbx_strand_id
1 'polypeptide(L)' 'DSFFYAFGLHLNPEVPELSADSLLRHLKAYVMLDAWIRKDADVNISRKLTPYINEYEMDYIRYILREDYQPSMK' A
#
# COMPACT_ATOMS: atom_id res chain seq x y z
N ASP A 1 29.57 4.67 3.57
CA ASP A 1 28.73 5.51 2.68
C ASP A 1 27.48 4.85 2.08
N SER A 2 27.04 3.66 2.52
CA SER A 2 25.87 2.98 1.92
C SER A 2 24.59 2.94 2.78
N PHE A 3 24.63 3.42 4.03
CA PHE A 3 23.46 3.37 4.94
C PHE A 3 22.41 4.46 4.67
N PHE A 4 22.73 5.47 3.87
CA PHE A 4 21.85 6.62 3.58
C PHE A 4 21.13 6.55 2.22
N TYR A 5 21.50 5.60 1.36
CA TYR A 5 20.86 5.46 0.04
C TYR A 5 19.70 4.46 0.11
N ALA A 6 18.52 4.97 0.50
CA ALA A 6 17.28 4.21 0.52
C ALA A 6 16.65 4.06 -0.88
N PHE A 7 17.44 3.73 -1.91
CA PHE A 7 16.90 3.48 -3.25
C PHE A 7 15.91 2.32 -3.19
N GLY A 8 14.63 2.60 -3.44
CA GLY A 8 13.56 1.60 -3.50
C GLY A 8 13.21 1.23 -4.91
N LEU A 9 12.90 -0.06 -5.11
CA LEU A 9 12.11 -0.46 -6.26
C LEU A 9 10.71 0.10 -6.07
N HIS A 10 10.34 1.07 -6.90
CA HIS A 10 8.97 1.55 -6.98
C HIS A 10 8.30 0.81 -8.13
N LEU A 11 7.29 0.03 -7.80
CA LEU A 11 6.39 -0.53 -8.80
C LEU A 11 5.38 0.56 -9.16
N ASN A 12 5.23 0.84 -10.45
CA ASN A 12 4.19 1.71 -11.00
C ASN A 12 3.13 0.81 -11.65
N PRO A 13 2.26 0.14 -10.87
CA PRO A 13 1.21 -0.68 -11.44
C PRO A 13 0.25 0.20 -12.25
N GLU A 14 -0.03 -0.20 -13.49
CA GLU A 14 -1.13 0.37 -14.26
C GLU A 14 -2.43 -0.28 -13.82
N VAL A 15 -3.43 0.55 -13.51
CA VAL A 15 -4.77 0.10 -13.21
C VAL A 15 -5.59 -0.03 -14.50
N PRO A 16 -6.53 -0.99 -14.59
CA PRO A 16 -7.32 -1.20 -15.79
C PRO A 16 -8.27 -0.03 -16.11
N GLU A 17 -8.67 0.73 -15.09
CA GLU A 17 -9.54 1.89 -15.19
C GLU A 17 -9.33 2.82 -13.98
N LEU A 18 -9.53 4.13 -14.16
CA LEU A 18 -9.45 5.16 -13.12
C LEU A 18 -10.79 5.45 -12.41
N SER A 19 -11.78 4.57 -12.53
CA SER A 19 -13.03 4.69 -11.79
C SER A 19 -12.80 4.50 -10.28
N ALA A 20 -13.60 5.17 -9.44
CA ALA A 20 -13.50 5.01 -7.98
C ALA A 20 -13.66 3.54 -7.54
N ASP A 21 -14.54 2.78 -8.21
CA ASP A 21 -14.74 1.35 -7.92
C ASP A 21 -13.50 0.53 -8.29
N SER A 22 -12.93 0.73 -9.48
CA SER A 22 -11.69 0.06 -9.91
C SER A 22 -10.56 0.34 -8.93
N LEU A 23 -10.30 1.61 -8.61
CA LEU A 23 -9.23 2.01 -7.69
C LEU A 23 -9.47 1.45 -6.28
N LEU A 24 -10.69 1.51 -5.77
CA LEU A 24 -11.03 1.00 -4.45
C LEU A 24 -10.79 -0.51 -4.35
N ARG A 25 -11.17 -1.30 -5.36
CA ARG A 25 -10.95 -2.75 -5.37
C ARG A 25 -9.47 -3.11 -5.32
N HIS A 26 -8.64 -2.42 -6.10
CA HIS A 26 -7.19 -2.63 -6.09
C HIS A 26 -6.56 -2.23 -4.74
N LEU A 27 -6.97 -1.09 -4.17
CA LEU A 27 -6.51 -0.66 -2.86
C LEU A 27 -6.91 -1.66 -1.76
N LYS A 28 -8.17 -2.11 -1.75
CA LYS A 28 -8.67 -3.14 -0.82
C LYS A 28 -7.84 -4.42 -0.93
N ALA A 29 -7.59 -4.90 -2.16
CA ALA A 29 -6.76 -6.08 -2.39
C ALA A 29 -5.34 -5.88 -1.84
N TYR A 30 -4.72 -4.73 -2.12
CA TYR A 30 -3.39 -4.41 -1.63
C TYR A 30 -3.31 -4.45 -0.09
N VAL A 31 -4.19 -3.73 0.62
CA VAL A 31 -4.11 -3.67 2.09
C VAL A 31 -4.38 -5.02 2.76
N MET A 32 -5.18 -5.89 2.13
CA MET A 32 -5.40 -7.26 2.61
C MET A 32 -4.17 -8.16 2.41
N LEU A 33 -3.38 -7.91 1.37
CA LEU A 33 -2.18 -8.68 1.03
C LEU A 33 -0.89 -8.09 1.65
N ASP A 34 -0.91 -6.85 2.12
CA ASP A 34 0.29 -6.10 2.53
C ASP A 34 1.12 -6.85 3.58
N ALA A 35 0.48 -7.48 4.56
CA ALA A 35 1.16 -8.30 5.56
C ALA A 35 1.94 -9.48 4.96
N TRP A 36 1.40 -10.14 3.93
CA TRP A 36 2.10 -11.22 3.23
C TRP A 36 3.17 -10.70 2.29
N ILE A 37 2.90 -9.62 1.56
CA ILE A 37 3.87 -8.96 0.68
C ILE A 37 5.10 -8.54 1.48
N ARG A 38 4.92 -7.89 2.63
CA ARG A 38 6.02 -7.44 3.50
C ARG A 38 6.80 -8.60 4.11
N LYS A 39 6.12 -9.70 4.44
CA LYS A 39 6.75 -10.91 4.94
C LYS A 39 7.66 -11.53 3.88
N ASP A 40 7.24 -11.52 2.61
CA ASP A 40 7.97 -12.15 1.51
C ASP A 40 9.04 -11.23 0.88
N ALA A 41 8.84 -9.91 0.90
CA ALA A 41 9.69 -8.92 0.24
C ALA A 41 11.09 -8.73 0.86
N ASP A 42 11.46 -9.49 1.89
CA ASP A 42 12.75 -9.43 2.61
C ASP A 42 13.27 -8.00 2.82
N VAL A 43 12.39 -7.13 3.32
CA VAL A 43 12.67 -5.69 3.41
C VAL A 43 13.82 -5.45 4.39
N ASN A 44 14.97 -5.01 3.86
CA ASN A 44 16.16 -4.69 4.64
C ASN A 44 15.81 -3.76 5.82
N ILE A 45 16.27 -4.13 7.02
CA ILE A 45 16.01 -3.42 8.29
C ILE A 45 16.37 -1.93 8.18
N SER A 46 17.36 -1.55 7.36
CA SER A 46 17.73 -0.15 7.11
C SER A 46 16.57 0.68 6.56
N ARG A 47 15.64 0.08 5.82
CA ARG A 47 14.47 0.74 5.22
C ARG A 47 13.36 0.99 6.25
N LYS A 48 13.33 0.21 7.35
CA LYS A 48 12.37 0.36 8.45
C LYS A 48 12.71 1.52 9.41
N LEU A 49 13.90 2.11 9.29
CA LEU A 49 14.31 3.28 10.07
C LEU A 49 13.59 4.56 9.63
N THR A 50 12.98 4.57 8.45
CA THR A 50 12.27 5.73 7.90
C THR A 50 10.79 5.41 7.71
N PRO A 51 9.88 6.38 7.89
CA PRO A 51 8.44 6.13 7.84
C PRO A 51 7.91 5.89 6.42
N TYR A 52 8.73 6.02 5.39
CA TYR A 52 8.31 5.97 3.99
C TYR A 52 7.69 4.64 3.56
N ILE A 53 8.00 3.56 4.28
CA ILE A 53 7.44 2.23 4.00
C ILE A 53 6.40 1.82 5.04
N ASN A 54 5.94 2.72 5.90
CA ASN A 54 4.95 2.36 6.92
C ASN A 54 3.66 1.83 6.29
N GLU A 55 2.98 0.98 7.04
CA GLU A 55 1.66 0.48 6.69
C GLU A 55 0.63 1.60 6.77
N TYR A 56 -0.49 1.43 6.06
CA TYR A 56 -1.67 2.25 6.32
C TYR A 56 -2.15 2.03 7.75
N GLU A 57 -2.64 3.09 8.39
CA GLU A 57 -3.20 2.98 9.75
C GLU A 57 -4.39 2.02 9.76
N MET A 58 -4.47 1.19 10.81
CA MET A 58 -5.51 0.16 10.92
C MET A 58 -6.93 0.73 10.93
N ASP A 59 -7.13 1.94 11.44
CA ASP A 59 -8.42 2.64 11.38
C ASP A 59 -8.83 2.96 9.94
N TYR A 60 -7.88 3.40 9.11
CA TYR A 60 -8.12 3.64 7.69
C TYR A 60 -8.41 2.34 6.94
N ILE A 61 -7.63 1.28 7.20
CA ILE A 61 -7.87 -0.04 6.60
C ILE A 61 -9.28 -0.53 6.92
N ARG A 62 -9.70 -0.47 8.20
CA ARG A 62 -11.06 -0.83 8.60
C ARG A 62 -12.11 0.03 7.92
N TYR A 63 -11.87 1.34 7.81
CA TYR A 63 -12.79 2.27 7.18
C TYR A 63 -13.04 1.92 5.71
N ILE A 64 -11.97 1.71 4.93
CA ILE A 64 -12.12 1.40 3.50
C ILE A 64 -12.68 0.01 3.25
N LEU A 65 -12.47 -0.96 4.17
CA LEU A 65 -12.96 -2.34 4.04
C LEU A 65 -14.44 -2.51 4.39
N ARG A 66 -15.14 -1.48 4.87
CA ARG A 66 -16.58 -1.56 5.09
C ARG A 66 -17.33 -1.89 3.80
N GLU A 67 -18.38 -2.70 3.93
CA GLU A 67 -19.20 -3.13 2.79
C GLU A 67 -19.94 -1.96 2.14
N ASP A 68 -20.35 -0.96 2.95
CA ASP A 68 -21.05 0.25 2.52
C ASP A 68 -20.12 1.38 2.07
N TYR A 69 -18.80 1.19 2.11
CA TYR A 69 -17.84 2.20 1.66
C TYR A 69 -17.75 2.22 0.13
N GLN A 70 -18.41 3.20 -0.48
CA GLN A 70 -18.42 3.47 -1.92
C GLN A 70 -18.12 4.95 -2.18
N PRO A 71 -16.84 5.34 -2.29
CA PRO A 71 -16.44 6.70 -2.57
C PRO A 71 -16.72 7.06 -4.05
N SER A 72 -16.86 8.35 -4.33
CA SER A 72 -16.84 8.89 -5.69
C SER A 72 -15.54 9.64 -5.96
N MET A 73 -15.16 9.75 -7.24
CA MET A 73 -14.10 10.68 -7.65
C MET A 73 -14.60 12.13 -7.50
N LYS A 74 -13.69 13.06 -7.20
CA LYS A 74 -13.96 14.51 -7.25
C LYS A 74 -13.58 15.09 -8.59
#